data_AF-A0A2T2VGS6-F1
#
_entry.id   AF-A0A2T2VGS6-F1
#
_cell.length_a   1.000
_cell.length_b   1.000
_cell.length_c   1.000
_cell.angle_alpha   90.00
_cell.angle_beta   90.00
_cell.angle_gamma   90.00
#
_symmetry.space_group_name_H-M   'P 1'
#
loop_
_entity.id
_entity.type
_entity.pdbx_description
1 polymer ?
#
loop_
_entity_poly.entity_id
_entity_poly.type
_entity_poly.pdbx_seq_one_letter_code
_entity_poly.pdbx_strand_id
1 'polypeptide(L)'
;MMRQLNRIKCKLFRQFKRIADVINLRKGGDMTDFEGTFASIQQGVRIRGANLWILFCGAVIASIGLDTNSPAIILGAMLISPLMTPILGVGLFIGINDRANLSRALKDFLAAVLVSLGTSALYFLITC
;
A
#
# COMPACT_ATOMS: atom_id res chain seq x y z
N MET A 1 6.07 15.78 -56.33
CA MET A 1 5.34 16.10 -55.08
C MET A 1 5.01 14.85 -54.21
N MET A 2 5.74 13.72 -54.36
CA MET A 2 5.36 12.43 -53.73
C MET A 2 6.30 11.97 -52.58
N ARG A 3 7.39 12.69 -52.30
CA ARG A 3 8.43 12.32 -51.32
C ARG A 3 8.13 12.74 -49.86
N GLN A 4 7.23 13.71 -49.65
CA GLN A 4 6.95 14.22 -48.29
C GLN A 4 6.01 13.29 -47.48
N LEU A 5 5.09 12.59 -48.15
CA LEU A 5 4.09 11.73 -47.50
C LEU A 5 4.73 10.50 -46.81
N ASN A 6 5.79 9.94 -47.41
CA ASN A 6 6.46 8.74 -46.88
C ASN A 6 7.28 9.04 -45.60
N ARG A 7 7.79 10.27 -45.43
CA ARG A 7 8.51 10.67 -44.20
C ARG A 7 7.59 10.77 -42.98
N ILE A 8 6.33 11.18 -43.17
CA ILE A 8 5.35 11.32 -42.09
C ILE A 8 4.87 9.94 -41.63
N LYS A 9 4.52 9.04 -42.56
CA LYS A 9 4.19 7.63 -42.21
C LYS A 9 5.33 6.93 -41.47
N CYS A 10 6.58 7.14 -41.92
CA CYS A 10 7.75 6.52 -41.30
C CYS A 10 8.03 7.05 -39.88
N LYS A 11 7.80 8.35 -39.61
CA LYS A 11 7.89 8.91 -38.25
C LYS A 11 6.77 8.40 -37.34
N LEU A 12 5.53 8.36 -37.82
CA LEU A 12 4.36 7.91 -37.05
C LEU A 12 4.48 6.42 -36.68
N PHE A 13 4.88 5.58 -37.63
CA PHE A 13 5.10 4.15 -37.41
C PHE A 13 6.21 3.88 -36.38
N ARG A 14 7.25 4.72 -36.36
CA ARG A 14 8.35 4.63 -35.36
C ARG A 14 7.90 5.01 -33.95
N GLN A 15 7.00 5.98 -33.81
CA GLN A 15 6.42 6.36 -32.52
C GLN A 15 5.46 5.27 -31.99
N PHE A 16 4.64 4.68 -32.87
CA PHE A 16 3.78 3.55 -32.51
C PHE A 16 4.59 2.33 -32.06
N LYS A 17 5.72 2.05 -32.75
CA LYS A 17 6.63 0.97 -32.38
C LYS A 17 7.29 1.19 -31.01
N ARG A 18 7.61 2.44 -30.63
CA ARG A 18 8.13 2.76 -29.28
C ARG A 18 7.12 2.48 -28.17
N ILE A 19 5.83 2.71 -28.40
CA ILE A 19 4.78 2.36 -27.42
C ILE A 19 4.62 0.84 -27.31
N ALA A 20 4.70 0.12 -28.44
CA ALA A 20 4.69 -1.35 -28.45
C ALA A 20 5.93 -1.97 -27.76
N ASP A 21 7.08 -1.29 -27.78
CA ASP A 21 8.30 -1.72 -27.08
C ASP A 21 8.21 -1.47 -25.56
N VAL A 22 7.51 -0.42 -25.09
CA VAL A 22 7.21 -0.22 -23.65
C VAL A 22 6.24 -1.30 -23.13
N ILE A 23 5.41 -1.87 -23.99
CA ILE A 23 4.54 -3.01 -23.65
C ILE A 23 5.33 -4.34 -23.62
N ASN A 24 6.55 -4.38 -24.17
CA ASN A 24 7.47 -5.53 -24.10
C ASN A 24 8.29 -5.59 -22.79
N LEU A 25 7.81 -5.01 -21.69
CA LEU A 25 8.35 -5.21 -20.33
C LEU A 25 8.13 -6.64 -19.77
N ARG A 26 7.62 -7.57 -20.58
CA ARG A 26 7.55 -9.00 -20.23
C ARG A 26 8.88 -9.74 -20.42
N LYS A 27 9.94 -9.08 -20.91
CA LYS A 27 11.28 -9.67 -21.09
C LYS A 27 12.32 -9.28 -20.03
N GLY A 28 11.91 -8.53 -19.01
CA GLY A 28 12.67 -8.32 -17.76
C GLY A 28 11.94 -8.95 -16.56
N GLY A 29 11.19 -10.04 -16.81
CA GLY A 29 10.25 -10.65 -15.89
C GLY A 29 10.78 -11.83 -15.09
N ASP A 30 12.08 -11.87 -14.79
CA ASP A 30 12.70 -12.95 -13.99
C ASP A 30 12.91 -12.54 -12.51
N MET A 31 12.30 -11.45 -12.06
CA MET A 31 12.34 -10.98 -10.66
C MET A 31 10.98 -10.54 -10.11
N THR A 32 9.90 -10.76 -10.88
CA THR A 32 8.51 -10.59 -10.42
C THR A 32 7.84 -11.93 -10.12
N ASP A 33 8.64 -12.99 -10.02
CA ASP A 33 8.24 -14.27 -9.48
C ASP A 33 7.91 -14.10 -8.00
N PHE A 34 6.78 -14.64 -7.60
CA PHE A 34 6.27 -14.82 -6.24
C PHE A 34 7.23 -14.56 -5.06
N GLU A 35 8.47 -15.06 -5.12
CA GLU A 35 9.56 -14.79 -4.16
C GLU A 35 9.82 -13.30 -3.90
N GLY A 36 9.88 -12.44 -4.92
CA GLY A 36 10.15 -11.00 -4.74
C GLY A 36 9.03 -10.29 -3.98
N THR A 37 7.78 -10.62 -4.30
CA THR A 37 6.59 -10.11 -3.60
C THR A 37 6.50 -10.69 -2.19
N PHE A 38 6.82 -11.98 -2.03
CA PHE A 38 6.86 -12.66 -0.74
C PHE A 38 7.89 -12.03 0.19
N ALA A 39 9.13 -11.81 -0.28
CA ALA A 39 10.18 -11.16 0.50
C ALA A 39 9.82 -9.70 0.86
N SER A 40 9.22 -8.96 -0.06
CA SER A 40 8.80 -7.57 0.16
C SER A 40 7.68 -7.46 1.20
N ILE A 41 6.69 -8.36 1.14
CA ILE A 41 5.60 -8.42 2.11
C ILE A 41 6.09 -8.96 3.46
N GLN A 42 6.96 -9.96 3.47
CA GLN A 42 7.52 -10.51 4.71
C GLN A 42 8.39 -9.49 5.45
N GLN A 43 9.17 -8.66 4.74
CA GLN A 43 9.90 -7.53 5.34
C GLN A 43 8.96 -6.44 5.85
N GLY A 44 7.87 -6.19 5.10
CA GLY A 44 6.91 -5.15 5.42
C GLY A 44 5.90 -5.49 6.54
N VAL A 45 5.65 -6.77 6.80
CA VAL A 45 4.77 -7.25 7.87
C VAL A 45 5.32 -6.87 9.25
N ARG A 46 6.65 -6.77 9.38
CA ARG A 46 7.27 -6.40 10.64
C ARG A 46 7.01 -4.92 10.92
N ILE A 47 5.99 -4.65 11.72
CA ILE A 47 5.72 -3.30 12.22
C ILE A 47 6.91 -2.87 13.09
N ARG A 48 7.84 -2.12 12.49
CA ARG A 48 8.89 -1.39 13.24
C ARG A 48 8.22 -0.23 13.98
N GLY A 49 8.76 0.13 15.16
CA GLY A 49 8.16 1.13 16.05
C GLY A 49 7.77 2.45 15.40
N ALA A 50 8.46 2.87 14.33
CA ALA A 50 8.11 4.06 13.54
C ALA A 50 6.71 3.97 12.90
N ASN A 51 6.32 2.84 12.31
CA ASN A 51 5.00 2.66 11.71
C ASN A 51 3.90 2.65 12.78
N LEU A 52 4.18 2.08 13.96
CA LEU A 52 3.25 2.05 15.08
C LEU A 52 2.98 3.45 15.63
N TRP A 53 4.01 4.31 15.68
CA TRP A 53 3.88 5.70 16.11
C TRP A 53 3.05 6.54 15.13
N ILE A 54 3.30 6.38 13.83
CA ILE A 54 2.52 7.05 12.77
C ILE A 54 1.06 6.61 12.83
N LEU A 55 0.82 5.31 13.08
CA LEU A 55 -0.53 4.77 13.24
C LEU A 55 -1.24 5.38 14.46
N PHE A 56 -0.56 5.52 15.59
CA PHE A 56 -1.10 6.18 16.78
C PHE A 56 -1.47 7.64 16.49
N CYS A 57 -0.57 8.40 15.85
CA CYS A 57 -0.88 9.76 15.42
C CYS A 57 -2.07 9.82 14.46
N GLY A 58 -2.18 8.87 13.51
CA GLY A 58 -3.31 8.76 12.59
C GLY A 58 -4.64 8.50 13.31
N ALA A 59 -4.65 7.63 14.33
CA ALA A 59 -5.85 7.33 15.12
C ALA A 59 -6.35 8.57 15.89
N VAL A 60 -5.43 9.35 16.49
CA VAL A 60 -5.78 10.61 17.16
C VAL A 60 -6.37 11.63 16.18
N ILE A 61 -5.74 11.80 15.01
CA ILE A 61 -6.21 12.72 13.97
C ILE A 61 -7.59 12.31 13.47
N ALA A 62 -7.85 11.00 13.31
CA ALA A 62 -9.16 10.48 12.91
C ALA A 62 -10.25 10.80 13.95
N SER A 63 -9.96 10.61 15.24
CA SER A 63 -10.90 10.96 16.33
C SER A 63 -11.21 12.46 16.37
N ILE A 64 -10.20 13.32 16.20
CA ILE A 64 -10.39 14.78 16.14
C ILE A 64 -11.16 15.21 14.87
N GLY A 65 -10.89 14.56 13.74
CA GLY A 65 -11.59 14.82 12.48
C GLY A 65 -13.08 14.51 12.54
N LEU A 66 -13.46 13.50 13.32
CA LEU A 66 -14.86 13.15 13.58
C LEU A 66 -15.57 14.22 14.42
N ASP A 67 -14.91 14.73 15.47
CA ASP A 67 -15.44 15.78 16.34
C ASP A 67 -15.63 17.11 15.58
N THR A 68 -14.63 17.46 14.77
CA THR A 68 -14.59 18.74 14.03
C THR A 68 -15.31 18.72 12.67
N ASN A 69 -15.91 17.59 12.28
CA ASN A 69 -16.59 17.38 10.98
C ASN A 69 -15.81 17.93 9.76
N SER A 70 -14.47 17.94 9.82
CA SER A 70 -13.63 18.58 8.81
C SER A 70 -13.10 17.57 7.80
N PRO A 71 -13.47 17.67 6.51
CA PRO A 71 -12.97 16.77 5.48
C PRO A 71 -11.43 16.87 5.32
N ALA A 72 -10.83 18.00 5.67
CA ALA A 72 -9.37 18.18 5.62
C ALA A 72 -8.64 17.23 6.59
N ILE A 73 -9.22 16.95 7.76
CA ILE A 73 -8.62 16.09 8.78
C ILE A 73 -8.86 14.61 8.45
N ILE A 74 -10.01 14.29 7.87
CA ILE A 74 -10.33 12.93 7.36
C ILE A 74 -9.37 12.53 6.24
N LEU A 75 -9.01 13.44 5.33
CA LEU A 75 -7.98 13.19 4.33
C LEU A 75 -6.58 13.04 4.95
N GLY A 76 -6.28 13.77 6.03
CA GLY A 76 -5.05 13.60 6.81
C GLY A 76 -4.92 12.21 7.45
N ALA A 77 -6.04 11.59 7.82
CA ALA A 77 -6.07 10.23 8.36
C ALA A 77 -5.64 9.15 7.36
N MET A 78 -5.47 9.45 6.06
CA MET A 78 -4.84 8.54 5.09
C MET A 78 -3.44 8.05 5.54
N LEU A 79 -2.83 8.72 6.52
CA LEU A 79 -1.64 8.27 7.26
C LEU A 79 -1.81 6.94 8.02
N ILE A 80 -3.01 6.35 8.09
CA ILE A 80 -3.27 4.97 8.53
C ILE A 80 -2.76 3.90 7.52
N SER A 81 -2.31 4.32 6.33
CA SER A 81 -1.65 3.50 5.29
C SER A 81 -0.58 2.48 5.76
N PRO A 82 0.21 2.68 6.85
CA PRO A 82 1.12 1.66 7.36
C PRO A 82 0.47 0.30 7.68
N LEU A 83 -0.87 0.27 7.84
CA LEU A 83 -1.65 -0.96 8.00
C LEU A 83 -1.81 -1.78 6.71
N MET A 84 -1.59 -1.21 5.54
CA MET A 84 -1.80 -1.92 4.27
C MET A 84 -0.86 -3.13 4.15
N THR A 85 0.37 -3.00 4.64
CA THR A 85 1.39 -4.05 4.58
C THR A 85 1.09 -5.28 5.44
N PRO A 86 0.71 -5.17 6.74
CA PRO A 86 0.31 -6.34 7.52
C PRO A 86 -0.98 -6.99 7.00
N ILE A 87 -1.96 -6.22 6.48
CA ILE A 87 -3.18 -6.77 5.89
C ILE A 87 -2.87 -7.62 4.65
N LEU A 88 -2.03 -7.10 3.75
CA LEU A 88 -1.59 -7.83 2.57
C LEU A 88 -0.76 -9.07 2.95
N GLY A 89 0.04 -8.99 4.01
CA GLY A 89 0.74 -10.12 4.59
C GLY A 89 -0.20 -11.24 5.06
N VAL A 90 -1.22 -10.91 5.85
CA VAL A 90 -2.21 -11.89 6.30
C VAL A 90 -2.89 -12.58 5.11
N GLY A 91 -3.33 -11.81 4.10
CA GLY A 91 -3.95 -12.37 2.89
C GLY A 91 -3.01 -13.30 2.11
N LEU A 92 -1.74 -12.90 1.96
CA LEU A 92 -0.73 -13.73 1.31
C LEU A 92 -0.46 -15.03 2.07
N PHE A 93 -0.25 -14.96 3.39
CA PHE A 93 0.03 -16.15 4.21
C PHE A 93 -1.15 -17.11 4.32
N ILE A 94 -2.38 -16.61 4.22
CA ILE A 94 -3.58 -17.46 4.08
C ILE A 94 -3.55 -18.18 2.73
N GLY A 95 -3.24 -17.47 1.63
CA GLY A 95 -3.19 -18.04 0.28
C GLY A 95 -2.12 -19.12 0.10
N ILE A 96 -0.96 -18.95 0.75
CA ILE A 96 0.17 -19.89 0.68
C ILE A 96 0.17 -20.95 1.80
N ASN A 97 -0.82 -20.90 2.70
CA ASN A 97 -0.98 -21.80 3.84
C ASN A 97 0.24 -21.86 4.79
N ASP A 98 1.00 -20.77 4.91
CA ASP A 98 2.13 -20.67 5.84
C ASP A 98 1.64 -20.21 7.23
N ARG A 99 1.36 -21.20 8.09
CA ARG A 99 0.81 -20.98 9.44
C ARG A 99 1.78 -20.23 10.38
N ALA A 100 3.08 -20.37 10.18
CA ALA A 100 4.09 -19.75 11.03
C ALA A 100 4.16 -18.23 10.83
N ASN A 101 4.15 -17.80 9.57
CA ASN A 101 4.18 -16.38 9.21
C ASN A 101 2.79 -15.73 9.33
N LEU A 102 1.72 -16.49 9.09
CA LEU A 102 0.34 -16.03 9.29
C LEU A 102 0.10 -15.53 10.73
N SER A 103 0.50 -16.32 11.73
CA SER A 103 0.28 -15.96 13.13
C SER A 103 1.06 -14.72 13.56
N ARG A 104 2.20 -14.42 12.92
CA ARG A 104 2.99 -13.21 13.19
C ARG A 104 2.31 -11.99 12.58
N ALA A 105 1.94 -12.06 11.31
CA ALA A 105 1.21 -10.97 10.63
C ALA A 105 -0.12 -10.65 11.31
N LEU A 106 -0.83 -11.68 11.78
CA LEU A 106 -2.08 -11.51 12.51
C LEU A 106 -1.88 -10.79 13.85
N LYS A 107 -0.80 -11.09 14.58
CA LYS A 107 -0.45 -10.40 15.84
C LYS A 107 -0.12 -8.93 15.60
N ASP A 108 0.68 -8.63 14.57
CA ASP A 108 1.03 -7.26 14.21
C ASP A 108 -0.21 -6.46 13.77
N PHE A 109 -1.11 -7.09 12.99
CA PHE A 109 -2.40 -6.51 12.62
C PHE A 109 -3.31 -6.27 13.83
N LEU A 110 -3.46 -7.26 14.73
CA LEU A 110 -4.27 -7.10 15.94
C LEU A 110 -3.72 -6.01 16.86
N ALA A 111 -2.40 -5.94 17.06
CA ALA A 111 -1.78 -4.91 17.88
C ALA A 111 -2.09 -3.51 17.35
N ALA A 112 -1.99 -3.32 16.02
CA ALA A 112 -2.35 -2.06 15.37
C ALA A 112 -3.83 -1.69 15.56
N VAL A 113 -4.74 -2.65 15.40
CA VAL A 113 -6.19 -2.46 15.62
C VAL A 113 -6.49 -2.12 17.07
N LEU A 114 -5.90 -2.84 18.03
CA LEU A 114 -6.09 -2.60 19.46
C LEU A 114 -5.56 -1.24 19.91
N VAL A 115 -4.41 -0.80 19.39
CA VAL A 115 -3.88 0.54 19.67
C VAL A 115 -4.81 1.61 19.11
N SER A 116 -5.31 1.45 17.88
CA SER A 116 -6.24 2.42 17.25
C SER A 116 -7.57 2.50 18.02
N LEU A 117 -8.19 1.35 18.29
CA LEU A 117 -9.43 1.27 19.07
C LEU A 117 -9.23 1.78 20.49
N GLY A 118 -8.12 1.41 21.14
CA GLY A 118 -7.78 1.89 22.48
C GLY A 118 -7.60 3.40 22.53
N THR A 119 -6.95 3.99 21.53
CA THR A 119 -6.76 5.44 21.41
C THR A 119 -8.09 6.16 21.22
N SER A 120 -8.95 5.64 20.34
CA SER A 120 -10.28 6.23 20.10
C SER A 120 -11.20 6.09 21.32
N ALA A 121 -11.20 4.92 21.98
CA ALA A 121 -11.94 4.69 23.21
C ALA A 121 -11.46 5.58 24.35
N LEU A 122 -10.13 5.77 24.48
CA LEU A 122 -9.55 6.68 25.47
C LEU A 122 -9.92 8.14 25.19
N TYR A 123 -9.89 8.56 23.92
CA TYR A 123 -10.32 9.90 23.51
C TYR A 123 -11.80 10.13 23.86
N PHE A 124 -12.67 9.18 23.52
CA PHE A 124 -14.10 9.26 23.83
C PHE A 124 -14.35 9.30 25.34
N LEU A 125 -13.60 8.53 26.13
CA LEU A 125 -13.69 8.53 27.60
C LEU A 125 -13.22 9.86 28.24
N ILE A 126 -12.31 10.60 27.60
CA ILE A 126 -11.84 11.90 28.11
C ILE A 126 -12.78 13.03 27.68
N THR A 127 -13.40 12.91 26.51
CA THR A 127 -14.34 13.90 25.96
C THR A 127 -15.76 13.77 26.52
N CYS A 128 -16.21 12.56 26.86
CA CYS A 128 -17.50 12.30 27.52
C CYS A 128 -17.39 12.38 29.05
#